data_AF-A0A2M7B460-F1
#
_entry.id   AF-A0A2M7B460-F1
#
_cell.length_a   1.000
_cell.length_b   1.000
_cell.length_c   1.000
_cell.angle_alpha   90.00
_cell.angle_beta   90.00
_cell.angle_gamma   90.00
#
_symmetry.space_group_name_H-M   'P 1'
#
loop_
_entity.id
_entity.type
_entity.pdbx_description
1 polymer ?
#
loop_
_entity_poly.entity_id
_entity_poly.type
_entity_poly.pdbx_seq_one_letter_code
_entity_poly.pdbx_strand_id
1 'polypeptide(L)'
;MTVEVERSTVAVWSDSPFTGTAEGEVFFSNGVRLRIHEELDFEAGIIASYGYEVYRGVERLYWYDDFPHPKDPELAVTYPHHKHLPPDIKHHRLPAPEMGFERLNLPFLVREIIGLGE
;
A
#
# COMPACT_ATOMS: atom_id res chain seq x y z
N MET A 1 -19.08 -5.94 -14.58
CA MET A 1 -19.52 -5.83 -13.18
C MET A 1 -18.77 -4.68 -12.52
N THR A 2 -19.32 -4.01 -11.51
CA THR A 2 -18.60 -2.97 -10.75
C THR A 2 -17.77 -3.66 -9.67
N VAL A 3 -16.47 -3.39 -9.59
CA VAL A 3 -15.63 -3.88 -8.49
C VAL A 3 -15.93 -3.06 -7.25
N GLU A 4 -16.28 -3.72 -6.15
CA GLU A 4 -16.67 -3.09 -4.89
C GLU A 4 -15.93 -3.75 -3.71
N VAL A 5 -15.85 -3.05 -2.59
CA VAL A 5 -15.35 -3.62 -1.33
C VAL A 5 -16.45 -4.49 -0.72
N GLU A 6 -16.16 -5.78 -0.55
CA GLU A 6 -17.08 -6.74 0.06
C GLU A 6 -16.91 -6.83 1.58
N ARG A 7 -15.65 -6.73 2.04
CA ARG A 7 -15.30 -6.88 3.44
C ARG A 7 -14.02 -6.13 3.76
N SER A 8 -13.96 -5.57 4.96
CA SER A 8 -12.73 -5.02 5.52
C SER A 8 -12.50 -5.56 6.94
N THR A 9 -11.26 -5.91 7.25
CA THR A 9 -10.79 -6.18 8.61
C THR A 9 -9.85 -5.09 9.11
N VAL A 10 -9.65 -4.02 8.34
CA VAL A 10 -8.75 -2.92 8.70
C VAL A 10 -9.21 -2.28 10.00
N ALA A 11 -8.32 -2.28 10.98
CA ALA A 11 -8.51 -1.66 12.27
C ALA A 11 -7.36 -0.67 12.52
N VAL A 12 -7.66 0.36 13.31
CA VAL A 12 -6.66 1.32 13.79
C VAL A 12 -6.65 1.25 15.30
N TRP A 13 -5.46 1.20 15.90
CA TRP A 13 -5.30 1.27 17.35
C TRP A 13 -4.06 2.09 17.70
N SER A 14 -4.07 2.67 18.90
CA SER A 14 -2.93 3.41 19.44
C SER A 14 -1.93 2.46 20.09
N ASP A 15 -0.65 2.61 19.76
CA ASP A 15 0.46 1.92 20.44
C ASP A 15 1.04 2.79 21.57
N SER A 16 0.83 4.11 21.48
CA SER A 16 1.19 5.11 22.49
C SER A 16 0.22 6.31 22.42
N PRO A 17 0.36 7.35 23.27
CA PRO A 17 -0.45 8.57 23.14
C PRO A 17 -0.33 9.29 21.80
N PHE A 18 0.78 9.09 21.07
CA PHE A 18 1.09 9.83 19.84
C PHE A 18 1.28 8.93 18.61
N THR A 19 1.30 7.61 18.79
CA THR A 19 1.53 6.67 17.68
C THR A 19 0.48 5.59 17.65
N GLY A 20 0.27 5.02 16.48
CA GLY A 20 -0.61 3.86 16.32
C GLY A 20 -0.31 3.10 15.05
N THR A 21 -1.10 2.05 14.86
CA THR A 21 -0.99 1.16 13.71
C THR A 21 -2.35 1.06 13.04
N ALA A 22 -2.37 1.10 11.71
CA ALA A 22 -3.49 0.66 10.90
C ALA A 22 -3.11 -0.64 10.20
N GLU A 23 -3.84 -1.72 10.46
CA GLU A 23 -3.56 -3.02 9.84
C GLU A 23 -4.84 -3.77 9.51
N GLY A 24 -4.77 -4.54 8.44
CA GLY A 24 -5.79 -5.53 8.11
C GLY A 24 -5.86 -5.78 6.62
N GLU A 25 -7.02 -6.21 6.16
CA GLU A 25 -7.24 -6.60 4.78
C GLU A 25 -8.56 -6.04 4.24
N VAL A 26 -8.55 -5.65 2.97
CA VAL A 26 -9.74 -5.26 2.21
C VAL A 26 -9.95 -6.28 1.09
N PHE A 27 -11.15 -6.83 1.03
CA PHE A 27 -11.55 -7.84 0.05
C PHE A 27 -12.48 -7.20 -0.97
N PHE A 28 -12.19 -7.44 -2.25
CA PHE A 28 -12.93 -6.88 -3.38
C PHE A 28 -13.67 -7.96 -4.16
N SER A 29 -14.79 -7.59 -4.78
CA SER A 29 -15.68 -8.52 -5.49
C SER A 29 -15.08 -9.20 -6.72
N ASN A 30 -13.93 -8.73 -7.22
CA ASN A 30 -13.17 -9.37 -8.30
C ASN A 30 -12.13 -10.41 -7.80
N GLY A 31 -12.20 -10.79 -6.52
CA GLY A 31 -11.28 -11.75 -5.90
C GLY A 31 -9.92 -11.16 -5.56
N VAL A 32 -9.75 -9.83 -5.65
CA VAL A 32 -8.55 -9.13 -5.19
C VAL A 32 -8.62 -8.90 -3.68
N ARG A 33 -7.47 -9.03 -3.02
CA ARG A 33 -7.27 -8.74 -1.60
C ARG A 33 -6.13 -7.75 -1.45
N LEU A 34 -6.39 -6.63 -0.81
CA LEU A 34 -5.37 -5.68 -0.36
C LEU A 34 -5.05 -5.97 1.10
N ARG A 35 -3.79 -6.19 1.42
CA ARG A 35 -3.28 -6.23 2.80
C ARG A 35 -2.59 -4.90 3.11
N ILE A 36 -2.91 -4.34 4.27
CA ILE A 36 -2.47 -3.01 4.71
C ILE A 36 -1.71 -3.16 6.02
N HIS A 37 -0.60 -2.45 6.12
CA HIS A 37 0.07 -2.13 7.38
C HIS A 37 0.61 -0.69 7.27
N GLU A 38 0.21 0.19 8.18
CA GLU A 38 0.72 1.55 8.31
C GLU A 38 1.10 1.78 9.77
N GLU A 39 2.29 2.30 10.01
CA GLU A 39 2.61 2.95 11.29
C GLU A 39 2.24 4.43 11.18
N LEU A 40 1.60 4.96 12.21
CA LEU A 40 1.01 6.30 12.22
C LEU A 40 1.65 7.14 13.33
N ASP A 41 1.94 8.40 13.00
CA ASP A 41 2.25 9.45 13.96
C ASP A 41 1.03 10.39 14.04
N PHE A 42 0.28 10.29 15.13
CA PHE A 42 -0.91 11.08 15.38
C PHE A 42 -0.59 12.53 15.76
N GLU A 43 0.58 12.81 16.33
CA GLU A 43 0.99 14.17 16.65
C GLU A 43 1.35 14.95 15.38
N ALA A 44 2.12 14.31 14.49
CA ALA A 44 2.48 14.88 13.20
C ALA A 44 1.37 14.75 12.15
N GLY A 45 0.41 13.83 12.34
CA GLY A 45 -0.68 13.57 11.41
C GLY A 45 -0.22 12.90 10.11
N ILE A 46 0.79 12.04 10.19
CA ILE A 46 1.42 11.39 9.03
C ILE A 46 1.42 9.86 9.14
N ILE A 47 1.60 9.21 8.00
CA ILE A 47 2.06 7.82 7.93
C ILE A 47 3.58 7.84 8.17
N ALA A 48 4.05 7.14 9.18
CA ALA A 48 5.47 7.05 9.53
C ALA A 48 6.19 5.96 8.70
N SER A 49 5.50 4.85 8.43
CA SER A 49 5.96 3.79 7.53
C SER A 49 4.76 3.03 6.96
N TYR A 50 4.92 2.31 5.84
CA TYR A 50 3.81 1.54 5.28
C TYR A 50 4.24 0.32 4.45
N GLY A 51 3.31 -0.63 4.33
CA GLY A 51 3.34 -1.70 3.35
C GLY A 51 1.94 -2.01 2.84
N TYR A 52 1.79 -2.06 1.52
CA TYR A 52 0.53 -2.40 0.86
C TYR A 52 0.74 -3.55 -0.11
N GLU A 53 0.20 -4.73 0.18
CA GLU A 53 0.36 -5.92 -0.67
C GLU A 53 -0.95 -6.27 -1.37
N VAL A 54 -0.93 -6.43 -2.70
CA VAL A 54 -2.12 -6.75 -3.49
C VAL A 54 -2.03 -8.18 -4.01
N TYR A 55 -3.09 -8.95 -3.74
CA TYR A 55 -3.17 -10.38 -4.06
C TYR A 55 -4.41 -10.70 -4.90
N ARG A 56 -4.30 -11.75 -5.72
CA ARG A 56 -5.45 -12.47 -6.28
C ARG A 56 -5.31 -13.95 -5.93
N GLY A 57 -6.21 -14.45 -5.08
CA GLY A 57 -6.02 -15.74 -4.43
C GLY A 57 -4.71 -15.78 -3.64
N VAL A 58 -3.79 -16.66 -4.03
CA VAL A 58 -2.44 -16.79 -3.41
C VAL A 58 -1.35 -16.02 -4.17
N GLU A 59 -1.65 -15.50 -5.35
CA GLU A 59 -0.69 -14.77 -6.17
C GLU A 59 -0.57 -13.33 -5.69
N ARG A 60 0.65 -12.87 -5.41
CA ARG A 60 0.93 -11.46 -5.13
C ARG A 60 1.12 -10.73 -6.46
N LEU A 61 0.17 -9.86 -6.80
CA LEU A 61 0.15 -9.11 -8.05
C LEU A 61 1.19 -7.97 -8.04
N TYR A 62 1.25 -7.21 -6.96
CA TYR A 62 2.20 -6.12 -6.73
C TYR A 62 2.19 -5.73 -5.25
N TRP A 63 3.15 -4.89 -4.85
CA TRP A 63 3.07 -4.19 -3.56
C TRP A 63 3.70 -2.80 -3.65
N TYR A 64 3.41 -1.97 -2.66
CA TYR A 64 4.10 -0.71 -2.41
C TYR A 64 4.70 -0.74 -1.02
N ASP A 65 5.91 -0.22 -0.87
CA ASP A 65 6.54 0.00 0.43
C ASP A 65 7.40 1.26 0.41
N ASP A 66 7.90 1.64 1.58
CA ASP A 66 8.78 2.79 1.80
C ASP A 66 10.21 2.36 2.18
N PHE A 67 10.63 1.14 1.84
CA PHE A 67 11.99 0.69 2.13
C PHE A 67 12.99 1.44 1.24
N PRO A 68 14.00 2.12 1.82
CA PRO A 68 14.85 3.02 1.05
C PRO A 68 15.82 2.26 0.12
N HIS A 69 15.88 2.71 -1.13
CA HIS A 69 16.83 2.23 -2.15
C HIS A 69 17.76 3.36 -2.65
N PRO A 70 18.64 3.93 -1.80
CA PRO A 70 19.41 5.14 -2.11
C PRO A 70 20.46 4.96 -3.23
N LYS A 71 20.74 3.71 -3.64
CA LYS A 71 21.68 3.40 -4.73
C LYS A 71 21.00 3.25 -6.08
N ASP A 72 19.67 3.31 -6.12
CA ASP A 72 18.89 3.23 -7.35
C ASP A 72 18.48 4.65 -7.78
N PRO A 73 19.13 5.22 -8.82
CA PRO A 73 18.83 6.57 -9.26
C PRO A 73 17.44 6.71 -9.88
N GLU A 74 16.84 5.61 -10.39
CA GLU A 74 15.51 5.65 -10.99
C GLU A 74 14.44 5.88 -9.92
N LEU A 75 14.64 5.36 -8.70
CA LEU A 75 13.71 5.51 -7.58
C LEU A 75 13.89 6.83 -6.81
N ALA A 76 14.94 7.60 -7.09
CA ALA A 76 15.22 8.85 -6.37
C ALA A 76 14.09 9.89 -6.49
N VAL A 77 13.33 9.87 -7.59
CA VAL A 77 12.26 10.84 -7.87
C VAL A 77 11.06 10.71 -6.93
N THR A 78 10.89 9.55 -6.28
CA THR A 78 9.81 9.29 -5.32
C THR A 78 10.35 8.74 -4.01
N TYR A 79 11.64 8.93 -3.71
CA TYR A 79 12.28 8.36 -2.53
C TYR A 79 11.48 8.63 -1.23
N PRO A 80 11.22 7.61 -0.39
CA PRO A 80 11.60 6.19 -0.54
C PRO A 80 10.53 5.32 -1.25
N HIS A 81 9.44 5.93 -1.68
CA HIS A 81 8.23 5.28 -2.17
C HIS A 81 8.44 4.61 -3.53
N HIS A 82 8.09 3.34 -3.61
CA HIS A 82 8.16 2.60 -4.86
C HIS A 82 7.13 1.47 -4.92
N LYS A 83 6.87 1.01 -6.14
CA LYS A 83 6.00 -0.13 -6.44
C LYS A 83 6.84 -1.31 -6.91
N HIS A 84 6.52 -2.49 -6.43
CA HIS A 84 7.04 -3.76 -6.89
C HIS A 84 6.04 -4.48 -7.76
N LEU A 85 6.43 -4.92 -8.96
CA LEU A 85 5.54 -5.58 -9.92
C LEU A 85 6.27 -6.65 -10.78
N PRO A 86 5.59 -7.71 -11.27
CA PRO A 86 6.18 -8.69 -12.18
C PRO A 86 6.69 -8.08 -13.50
N PRO A 87 7.61 -8.75 -14.23
CA PRO A 87 8.35 -9.95 -13.84
C PRO A 87 9.43 -9.67 -12.79
N ASP A 88 9.95 -10.72 -12.14
CA ASP A 88 10.95 -10.61 -11.06
C ASP A 88 10.59 -9.56 -10.01
N ILE A 89 9.41 -9.72 -9.43
CA ILE A 89 8.75 -8.75 -8.54
C ILE A 89 9.62 -8.27 -7.38
N LYS A 90 10.65 -9.02 -6.97
CA LYS A 90 11.59 -8.61 -5.90
C LYS A 90 12.64 -7.60 -6.37
N HIS A 91 12.90 -7.51 -7.67
CA HIS A 91 13.91 -6.61 -8.25
C HIS A 91 13.31 -5.58 -9.19
N HIS A 92 12.13 -5.83 -9.75
CA HIS A 92 11.44 -4.89 -10.62
C HIS A 92 10.64 -3.89 -9.79
N ARG A 93 11.18 -2.68 -9.70
CA ARG A 93 10.63 -1.55 -8.95
C ARG A 93 10.34 -0.39 -9.89
N LEU A 94 9.28 0.36 -9.60
CA LEU A 94 8.95 1.59 -10.28
C LEU A 94 8.74 2.72 -9.26
N PRO A 95 9.06 3.97 -9.61
CA PRO A 95 8.67 5.12 -8.82
C PRO A 95 7.16 5.14 -8.53
N ALA A 96 6.78 5.56 -7.34
CA ALA A 96 5.39 5.63 -6.90
C ALA A 96 5.01 7.06 -6.47
N PRO A 97 4.81 8.00 -7.41
CA PRO A 97 4.52 9.39 -7.10
C PRO A 97 3.14 9.58 -6.45
N GLU A 98 2.31 8.54 -6.41
CA GLU A 98 1.01 8.55 -5.75
C GLU A 98 1.08 8.18 -4.26
N MET A 99 2.20 7.60 -3.80
CA MET A 99 2.44 7.20 -2.40
C MET A 99 3.22 8.25 -1.60
N GLY A 100 2.83 8.50 -0.36
CA GLY A 100 3.64 9.31 0.54
C GLY A 100 3.19 9.30 1.98
N PHE A 101 3.91 10.04 2.82
CA PHE A 101 3.69 10.10 4.26
C PHE A 101 2.64 11.14 4.68
N GLU A 102 2.54 12.25 3.96
CA GLU A 102 1.67 13.39 4.30
C GLU A 102 0.29 13.33 3.62
N ARG A 103 -0.03 12.21 2.95
CA ARG A 103 -1.32 12.03 2.24
C ARG A 103 -1.89 10.66 2.45
N LEU A 104 -3.18 10.53 2.21
CA LEU A 104 -3.88 9.26 2.27
C LEU A 104 -3.51 8.40 1.05
N ASN A 105 -2.86 7.26 1.29
CA ASN A 105 -2.50 6.31 0.23
C ASN A 105 -3.68 5.38 -0.14
N LEU A 106 -4.51 5.00 0.84
CA LEU A 106 -5.61 4.05 0.64
C LEU A 106 -6.61 4.42 -0.48
N PRO A 107 -7.04 5.70 -0.65
CA PRO A 107 -7.94 6.05 -1.75
C PRO A 107 -7.35 5.79 -3.14
N PHE A 108 -6.04 5.95 -3.32
CA PHE A 108 -5.39 5.60 -4.58
C PHE A 108 -5.38 4.08 -4.78
N LEU A 109 -4.97 3.32 -3.77
CA LEU A 109 -4.91 1.85 -3.85
C LEU A 109 -6.27 1.23 -4.18
N VAL A 110 -7.35 1.73 -3.56
CA VAL A 110 -8.71 1.29 -3.85
C VAL A 110 -9.08 1.55 -5.31
N ARG A 111 -8.77 2.74 -5.85
CA ARG A 111 -9.02 3.06 -7.27
C ARG A 111 -8.20 2.19 -8.22
N GLU A 112 -6.93 1.96 -7.89
CA GLU A 112 -6.06 1.10 -8.68
C GLU A 112 -6.60 -0.33 -8.75
N ILE A 113 -7.05 -0.88 -7.62
CA ILE A 113 -7.61 -2.24 -7.55
C ILE A 113 -8.93 -2.35 -8.31
N ILE A 114 -9.80 -1.35 -8.21
CA ILE A 114 -11.04 -1.29 -9.00
C ILE A 114 -10.72 -1.32 -10.50
N GLY A 115 -9.59 -0.71 -10.92
CA GLY A 115 -9.11 -0.72 -12.30
C GLY A 115 -8.56 -2.06 -12.81
N LEU A 116 -8.30 -3.05 -11.95
CA LEU A 116 -7.74 -4.34 -12.35
C LEU A 116 -8.73 -5.25 -13.09
N GLY A 117 -10.03 -4.93 -13.09
CA GLY A 117 -11.06 -5.74 -13.73
C GLY A 117 -11.25 -7.14 -13.11
N GLU A 118 -12.03 -7.97 -13.79
CA GLU A 118 -12.12 -9.41 -13.51
C GLU A 118 -10.89 -10.15 -14.04
#